data_AF-A0A7Y5SRZ7-F1
#
_entry.id   AF-A0A7Y5SRZ7-F1
#
_cell.length_a   1.000
_cell.length_b   1.000
_cell.length_c   1.000
_cell.angle_alpha   90.00
_cell.angle_beta   90.00
_cell.angle_gamma   90.00
#
_symmetry.space_group_name_H-M   'P 1'
#
loop_
_entity.id
_entity.type
_entity.pdbx_description
1 polymer ?
#
loop_
_entity_poly.entity_id
_entity_poly.type
_entity_poly.pdbx_seq_one_letter_code
_entity_poly.pdbx_strand_id
1 'polypeptide(L)'
;MKASVSIELLWQMAAQEAIAGESAEIEPEHFFAATLKFAELPVAELGNLAPGAQVPKELAAEVDTVREQLQGRAIDSTRARRDLRARLRKGGSPHDGGQKHRSKTCREMFDAAAKIADDAGSEALAVEHVLAALLASPTEAMRAVLGDALAAKAPKRSEMPLLDQFGQDLVRLAADGKLAAVLERQAESNNLLRLLADPKRSSVVLVTNSDHNARSVVATAAQAIASSEAPARMKGRRIVDASAAKPSGSKLAEVLERLGKLLGEAASAEEVVLLVPAIEAPANPNERSPWADLLKKSIDGGSVQCICRANVTAYERWIKKDHVWKKHAQVMWIEDRAAGEIPWEL
;
A
#
# COMPACT_ATOMS: atom_id res chain seq x y z
N MET A 1 15.78 -11.26 -10.28
CA MET A 1 14.55 -11.20 -9.48
C MET A 1 13.96 -12.60 -9.32
N LYS A 2 13.39 -12.96 -8.16
CA LYS A 2 12.66 -14.23 -8.00
C LYS A 2 11.25 -14.09 -8.56
N ALA A 3 10.68 -15.14 -9.15
CA ALA A 3 9.28 -15.16 -9.55
C ALA A 3 8.40 -15.54 -8.34
N SER A 4 7.22 -14.93 -8.21
CA SER A 4 6.22 -15.33 -7.22
C SER A 4 5.52 -16.64 -7.67
N VAL A 5 4.84 -17.28 -6.73
CA VAL A 5 4.11 -18.54 -6.98
C VAL A 5 3.00 -18.35 -8.04
N SER A 6 2.40 -17.16 -8.10
CA SER A 6 1.37 -16.83 -9.07
C SER A 6 1.91 -16.75 -10.51
N ILE A 7 3.20 -16.45 -10.73
CA ILE A 7 3.82 -16.45 -12.06
C ILE A 7 3.90 -17.87 -12.62
N GLU A 8 4.21 -18.87 -11.80
CA GLU A 8 4.20 -20.27 -12.23
C GLU A 8 2.79 -20.72 -12.64
N LEU A 9 1.77 -20.31 -11.88
CA LEU A 9 0.38 -20.57 -12.22
C LEU A 9 -0.03 -19.85 -13.52
N LEU A 10 0.32 -18.58 -13.65
CA LEU A 10 0.06 -17.78 -14.85
C LEU A 10 0.69 -18.42 -16.09
N TRP A 11 1.90 -18.97 -15.95
CA TRP A 11 2.57 -19.72 -17.01
C TRP A 11 1.77 -20.93 -17.47
N GLN A 12 1.32 -21.77 -16.54
CA GLN A 12 0.53 -22.96 -16.86
C GLN A 12 -0.78 -22.57 -17.57
N MET A 13 -1.43 -21.50 -17.11
CA MET A 13 -2.64 -20.97 -17.73
C MET A 13 -2.37 -20.45 -19.14
N ALA A 14 -1.28 -19.71 -19.36
CA ALA A 14 -0.90 -19.21 -20.68
C ALA A 14 -0.55 -20.35 -21.65
N ALA A 15 0.13 -21.39 -21.17
CA ALA A 15 0.40 -22.59 -21.97
C ALA A 15 -0.90 -23.29 -22.39
N GLN A 16 -1.90 -23.37 -21.51
CA GLN A 16 -3.23 -23.91 -21.86
C GLN A 16 -3.95 -23.04 -22.89
N GLU A 17 -3.86 -21.71 -22.80
CA GLU A 17 -4.42 -20.81 -23.83
C GLU A 17 -3.74 -21.02 -25.19
N ALA A 18 -2.41 -21.18 -25.22
CA ALA A 18 -1.65 -21.43 -26.44
C ALA A 18 -2.01 -22.78 -27.08
N ILE A 19 -2.18 -23.83 -26.28
CA ILE A 19 -2.63 -25.15 -26.75
C ILE A 19 -4.06 -25.05 -27.30
N ALA A 20 -4.97 -24.40 -26.57
CA ALA A 20 -6.37 -24.26 -26.98
C ALA A 20 -6.56 -23.35 -28.22
N GLY A 21 -5.58 -22.48 -28.50
CA GLY A 21 -5.53 -21.63 -29.68
C GLY A 21 -4.76 -22.22 -30.87
N GLU A 22 -4.23 -23.45 -30.73
CA GLU A 22 -3.40 -24.11 -31.75
C GLU A 22 -2.18 -23.26 -32.17
N SER A 23 -1.57 -22.57 -31.20
CA SER A 23 -0.41 -21.70 -31.40
C SER A 23 0.91 -22.50 -31.40
N ALA A 24 1.85 -22.13 -32.26
CA ALA A 24 3.18 -22.76 -32.31
C ALA A 24 4.01 -22.46 -31.05
N GLU A 25 3.96 -21.23 -30.57
CA GLU A 25 4.68 -20.73 -29.39
C GLU A 25 3.73 -20.05 -28.40
N ILE A 26 4.19 -19.85 -27.16
CA ILE A 26 3.47 -19.06 -26.16
C ILE A 26 3.78 -17.58 -26.39
N GLU A 27 2.84 -16.90 -27.04
CA GLU A 27 2.84 -15.44 -27.30
C GLU A 27 2.27 -14.59 -26.15
N PRO A 28 2.53 -13.27 -26.12
CA PRO A 28 2.01 -12.34 -25.10
C PRO A 28 0.49 -12.34 -24.94
N GLU A 29 -0.29 -12.49 -26.01
CA GLU A 29 -1.75 -12.61 -25.95
C GLU A 29 -2.25 -13.80 -25.11
N HIS A 30 -1.50 -14.90 -25.04
CA HIS A 30 -1.85 -16.04 -24.20
C HIS A 30 -1.65 -15.71 -22.72
N PHE A 31 -0.58 -14.96 -22.41
CA PHE A 31 -0.39 -14.40 -21.07
C PHE A 31 -1.48 -13.40 -20.72
N PHE A 32 -1.90 -12.57 -21.66
CA PHE A 32 -3.01 -11.65 -21.42
C PHE A 32 -4.33 -12.40 -21.13
N ALA A 33 -4.69 -13.40 -21.94
CA ALA A 33 -5.84 -14.27 -21.66
C ALA A 33 -5.74 -14.96 -20.29
N ALA A 34 -4.55 -15.44 -19.93
CA ALA A 34 -4.27 -16.06 -18.64
C ALA A 34 -4.44 -15.08 -17.48
N THR A 35 -3.96 -13.84 -17.60
CA THR A 35 -4.12 -12.79 -16.58
C THR A 35 -5.59 -12.43 -16.37
N LEU A 36 -6.38 -12.33 -17.45
CA LEU A 36 -7.82 -12.07 -17.34
C LEU A 36 -8.52 -13.24 -16.63
N LYS A 37 -8.19 -14.49 -16.98
CA LYS A 37 -8.71 -15.68 -16.28
C LYS A 37 -8.27 -15.73 -14.82
N PHE A 38 -7.04 -15.35 -14.51
CA PHE A 38 -6.52 -15.28 -13.14
C PHE A 38 -7.33 -14.30 -12.28
N ALA A 39 -7.71 -13.15 -12.83
CA ALA A 39 -8.55 -12.16 -12.14
C ALA A 39 -10.00 -12.65 -11.89
N GLU A 40 -10.52 -13.53 -12.76
CA GLU A 40 -11.88 -14.10 -12.65
C GLU A 40 -11.99 -15.20 -11.60
N LEU A 41 -10.92 -15.97 -11.37
CA LEU A 41 -10.99 -17.15 -10.51
C LEU A 41 -11.05 -16.78 -9.02
N PRO A 42 -11.86 -17.50 -8.22
CA PRO A 42 -11.79 -17.41 -6.77
C PRO A 42 -10.40 -17.81 -6.27
N VAL A 43 -9.90 -17.11 -5.25
CA VAL A 43 -8.57 -17.39 -4.66
C VAL A 43 -8.47 -18.83 -4.16
N ALA A 44 -9.57 -19.40 -3.65
CA ALA A 44 -9.63 -20.80 -3.22
C ALA A 44 -9.35 -21.78 -4.37
N GLU A 45 -9.83 -21.49 -5.58
CA GLU A 45 -9.57 -22.32 -6.76
C GLU A 45 -8.13 -22.19 -7.24
N LEU A 46 -7.58 -20.98 -7.22
CA LEU A 46 -6.18 -20.74 -7.56
C LEU A 46 -5.23 -21.41 -6.55
N GLY A 47 -5.59 -21.40 -5.25
CA GLY A 47 -4.86 -22.09 -4.20
C GLY A 47 -4.85 -23.61 -4.36
N ASN A 48 -5.89 -24.21 -4.94
CA ASN A 48 -5.89 -25.64 -5.27
C ASN A 48 -4.94 -25.98 -6.43
N LEU A 49 -4.61 -25.01 -7.27
CA LEU A 49 -3.71 -25.17 -8.42
C LEU A 49 -2.23 -24.93 -8.05
N ALA A 50 -1.95 -24.42 -6.84
CA ALA A 50 -0.59 -24.10 -6.39
C ALA A 50 -0.27 -24.79 -5.04
N PRO A 51 0.81 -25.59 -4.93
CA PRO A 51 1.13 -26.29 -3.69
C PRO A 51 1.70 -25.35 -2.61
N GLY A 52 1.08 -25.30 -1.42
CA GLY A 52 1.65 -24.65 -0.22
C GLY A 52 0.65 -23.94 0.70
N ALA A 53 0.93 -23.91 2.02
CA ALA A 53 -0.01 -23.42 3.04
C ALA A 53 -0.13 -21.87 3.14
N GLN A 54 0.89 -21.12 2.71
CA GLN A 54 0.92 -19.64 2.77
C GLN A 54 0.40 -18.96 1.49
N VAL A 55 0.36 -19.74 0.40
CA VAL A 55 0.03 -19.33 -0.97
C VAL A 55 -1.32 -18.61 -1.10
N PRO A 56 -2.41 -18.98 -0.36
CA PRO A 56 -3.71 -18.32 -0.55
C PRO A 56 -3.74 -16.84 -0.16
N LYS A 57 -2.95 -16.39 0.83
CA LYS A 57 -2.94 -14.98 1.26
C LYS A 57 -2.17 -14.10 0.29
N GLU A 58 -1.01 -14.58 -0.17
CA GLU A 58 -0.19 -13.88 -1.16
C GLU A 58 -0.93 -13.78 -2.50
N LEU A 59 -1.57 -14.87 -2.95
CA LEU A 59 -2.41 -14.85 -4.14
C LEU A 59 -3.61 -13.91 -4.02
N ALA A 60 -4.25 -13.82 -2.85
CA ALA A 60 -5.39 -12.92 -2.67
C ALA A 60 -5.01 -11.46 -2.95
N ALA A 61 -3.90 -11.01 -2.38
CA ALA A 61 -3.40 -9.64 -2.58
C ALA A 61 -3.05 -9.36 -4.05
N GLU A 62 -2.38 -10.31 -4.72
CA GLU A 62 -2.05 -10.17 -6.15
C GLU A 62 -3.30 -10.16 -7.04
N VAL A 63 -4.26 -11.05 -6.79
CA VAL A 63 -5.53 -11.10 -7.53
C VAL A 63 -6.30 -9.79 -7.38
N ASP A 64 -6.39 -9.25 -6.16
CA ASP A 64 -7.09 -7.99 -5.90
C ASP A 64 -6.37 -6.82 -6.60
N THR A 65 -5.04 -6.78 -6.58
CA THR A 65 -4.24 -5.78 -7.30
C THR A 65 -4.50 -5.83 -8.82
N VAL A 66 -4.54 -7.04 -9.40
CA VAL A 66 -4.86 -7.24 -10.82
C VAL A 66 -6.28 -6.78 -11.14
N ARG A 67 -7.26 -7.09 -10.29
CA ARG A 67 -8.66 -6.65 -10.45
C ARG A 67 -8.75 -5.12 -10.41
N GLU A 68 -8.09 -4.47 -9.47
CA GLU A 68 -8.06 -3.01 -9.37
C GLU A 68 -7.47 -2.37 -10.63
N GLN A 69 -6.37 -2.93 -11.17
CA GLN A 69 -5.78 -2.44 -12.42
C GLN A 69 -6.70 -2.56 -13.63
N LEU A 70 -7.47 -3.66 -13.73
CA LEU A 70 -8.44 -3.87 -14.79
C LEU A 70 -9.66 -2.94 -14.63
N GLN A 71 -10.21 -2.86 -13.42
CA GLN A 71 -11.33 -1.98 -13.08
C GLN A 71 -10.99 -0.51 -13.30
N GLY A 72 -9.78 -0.07 -12.93
CA GLY A 72 -9.29 1.29 -13.14
C GLY A 72 -9.19 1.70 -14.61
N ARG A 73 -9.21 0.73 -15.55
CA ARG A 73 -9.23 0.95 -17.00
C ARG A 73 -10.57 0.59 -17.64
N ALA A 74 -11.59 0.30 -16.83
CA ALA A 74 -12.89 -0.21 -17.28
C ALA A 74 -12.79 -1.47 -18.17
N ILE A 75 -11.80 -2.34 -17.91
CA ILE A 75 -11.63 -3.59 -18.63
C ILE A 75 -12.48 -4.68 -17.94
N ASP A 76 -13.52 -5.14 -18.63
CA ASP A 76 -14.25 -6.34 -18.26
C ASP A 76 -13.43 -7.57 -18.65
N SER A 77 -12.92 -8.31 -17.65
CA SER A 77 -12.04 -9.46 -17.88
C SER A 77 -12.69 -10.57 -18.68
N THR A 78 -13.96 -10.87 -18.38
CA THR A 78 -14.70 -11.96 -19.03
C THR A 78 -14.95 -11.64 -20.49
N ARG A 79 -15.41 -10.42 -20.78
CA ARG A 79 -15.66 -9.96 -22.15
C ARG A 79 -14.35 -9.89 -22.95
N ALA A 80 -13.32 -9.23 -22.40
CA ALA A 80 -12.03 -9.09 -23.07
C ALA A 80 -11.40 -10.45 -23.39
N ARG A 81 -11.45 -11.40 -22.44
CA ARG A 81 -10.89 -12.75 -22.63
C ARG A 81 -11.66 -13.53 -23.70
N ARG A 82 -13.00 -13.43 -23.71
CA ARG A 82 -13.85 -14.07 -24.74
C ARG A 82 -13.54 -13.52 -26.14
N ASP A 83 -13.47 -12.20 -26.27
CA ASP A 83 -13.21 -11.52 -27.54
C ASP A 83 -11.78 -11.81 -28.05
N LEU A 84 -10.80 -11.87 -27.15
CA LEU A 84 -9.43 -12.26 -27.48
C LEU A 84 -9.37 -13.70 -27.99
N ARG A 85 -9.95 -14.67 -27.26
CA ARG A 85 -9.98 -16.07 -27.70
C ARG A 85 -10.66 -16.27 -29.04
N ALA A 86 -11.73 -15.52 -29.32
CA ALA A 86 -12.40 -15.58 -30.62
C ALA A 86 -11.47 -15.17 -31.78
N ARG A 87 -10.50 -14.28 -31.51
CA ARG A 87 -9.48 -13.86 -32.49
C ARG A 87 -8.31 -14.84 -32.59
N LEU A 88 -7.88 -15.43 -31.46
CA LEU A 88 -6.72 -16.33 -31.40
C LEU A 88 -6.99 -17.73 -31.97
N ARG A 89 -8.24 -18.21 -31.99
CA ARG A 89 -8.64 -19.53 -32.54
C ARG A 89 -8.42 -19.70 -34.06
N LYS A 90 -7.65 -18.83 -34.70
CA LYS A 90 -7.25 -18.93 -36.12
C LYS A 90 -5.86 -19.53 -36.31
N GLY A 91 -5.19 -19.96 -35.24
CA GLY A 91 -3.94 -20.73 -35.33
C GLY A 91 -4.20 -22.03 -36.09
N GLY A 92 -3.49 -22.24 -37.20
CA GLY A 92 -3.61 -23.43 -38.05
C GLY A 92 -2.48 -24.43 -37.83
N SER A 93 -1.85 -24.43 -36.65
CA SER A 93 -0.73 -25.32 -36.35
C SER A 93 -1.21 -26.54 -35.54
N PRO A 94 -1.25 -27.74 -36.14
CA PRO A 94 -1.67 -28.96 -35.45
C PRO A 94 -0.83 -29.23 -34.20
N HIS A 95 -1.48 -29.77 -33.17
CA HIS A 95 -0.83 -30.09 -31.90
C HIS A 95 0.17 -31.24 -32.06
N ASP A 96 1.46 -31.01 -31.78
CA ASP A 96 2.53 -32.02 -31.82
C ASP A 96 2.79 -32.72 -30.47
N GLY A 97 2.00 -32.42 -29.44
CA GLY A 97 2.19 -32.96 -28.08
C GLY A 97 3.48 -32.49 -27.38
N GLY A 98 4.26 -31.59 -27.99
CA GLY A 98 5.50 -31.06 -27.43
C GLY A 98 5.30 -29.95 -26.40
N GLN A 99 6.29 -29.75 -25.52
CA GLN A 99 6.30 -28.63 -24.58
C GLN A 99 6.45 -27.31 -25.35
N LYS A 100 5.44 -26.43 -25.26
CA LYS A 100 5.45 -25.14 -25.94
C LYS A 100 6.47 -24.20 -25.30
N HIS A 101 7.31 -23.58 -26.13
CA HIS A 101 8.29 -22.58 -25.70
C HIS A 101 7.76 -21.15 -25.88
N ARG A 102 8.34 -20.20 -25.14
CA ARG A 102 8.08 -18.76 -25.31
C ARG A 102 8.70 -18.23 -26.59
N SER A 103 7.93 -17.42 -27.30
CA SER A 103 8.41 -16.58 -28.39
C SER A 103 9.41 -15.53 -27.89
N LYS A 104 10.13 -14.90 -28.83
CA LYS A 104 11.08 -13.83 -28.52
C LYS A 104 10.36 -12.61 -27.89
N THR A 105 9.23 -12.21 -28.46
CA THR A 105 8.37 -11.11 -27.98
C THR A 105 7.87 -11.38 -26.57
N CYS A 106 7.55 -12.64 -26.25
CA CYS A 106 7.17 -13.02 -24.89
C CYS A 106 8.33 -12.84 -23.89
N ARG A 107 9.57 -13.17 -24.28
CA ARG A 107 10.74 -12.94 -23.41
C ARG A 107 10.97 -11.46 -23.15
N GLU A 108 10.90 -10.64 -24.20
CA GLU A 108 11.01 -9.18 -24.09
C GLU A 108 9.92 -8.58 -23.18
N MET A 109 8.69 -9.10 -23.24
CA MET A 109 7.60 -8.72 -22.32
C MET A 109 7.92 -9.08 -20.86
N PHE A 110 8.53 -10.23 -20.59
CA PHE A 110 8.96 -10.61 -19.24
C PHE A 110 10.13 -9.77 -18.73
N ASP A 111 11.07 -9.40 -19.60
CA ASP A 111 12.16 -8.48 -19.25
C ASP A 111 11.62 -7.08 -18.89
N ALA A 112 10.63 -6.59 -19.64
CA ALA A 112 9.92 -5.36 -19.31
C ALA A 112 9.16 -5.47 -17.97
N ALA A 113 8.49 -6.59 -17.71
CA ALA A 113 7.78 -6.83 -16.45
C ALA A 113 8.76 -6.87 -15.25
N ALA A 114 9.92 -7.50 -15.41
CA ALA A 114 10.96 -7.53 -14.38
C ALA A 114 11.50 -6.12 -14.08
N LYS A 115 11.70 -5.30 -15.11
CA LYS A 115 12.09 -3.90 -14.93
C LYS A 115 11.02 -3.10 -14.18
N ILE A 116 9.74 -3.29 -14.52
CA ILE A 116 8.62 -2.62 -13.81
C ILE A 116 8.60 -2.99 -12.33
N ALA A 117 8.88 -4.26 -12.02
CA ALA A 117 8.99 -4.75 -10.64
C ALA A 117 10.20 -4.16 -9.90
N ASP A 118 11.36 -4.07 -10.55
CA ASP A 118 12.57 -3.45 -9.96
C ASP A 118 12.32 -1.96 -9.68
N ASP A 119 11.75 -1.23 -10.64
CA ASP A 119 11.39 0.18 -10.50
C ASP A 119 10.32 0.41 -9.41
N ALA A 120 9.52 -0.62 -9.10
CA ALA A 120 8.54 -0.59 -8.00
C ALA A 120 9.14 -0.97 -6.64
N GLY A 121 10.39 -1.43 -6.59
CA GLY A 121 11.00 -1.99 -5.38
C GLY A 121 10.39 -3.32 -4.93
N SER A 122 9.74 -4.05 -5.83
CA SER A 122 9.12 -5.35 -5.53
C SER A 122 10.17 -6.43 -5.29
N GLU A 123 9.98 -7.26 -4.26
CA GLU A 123 10.91 -8.36 -3.93
C GLU A 123 10.84 -9.52 -4.94
N ALA A 124 9.71 -9.65 -5.65
CA ALA A 124 9.46 -10.69 -6.63
C ALA A 124 8.68 -10.17 -7.84
N LEU A 125 8.85 -10.85 -8.97
CA LEU A 125 8.02 -10.66 -10.16
C LEU A 125 6.67 -11.33 -9.92
N ALA A 126 5.59 -10.58 -10.09
CA ALA A 126 4.22 -11.01 -9.84
C ALA A 126 3.27 -10.62 -11.00
N VAL A 127 2.03 -11.14 -11.01
CA VAL A 127 1.12 -11.09 -12.17
C VAL A 127 0.78 -9.66 -12.59
N GLU A 128 0.69 -8.72 -11.64
CA GLU A 128 0.43 -7.30 -11.88
C GLU A 128 1.54 -6.63 -12.71
N HIS A 129 2.78 -7.09 -12.57
CA HIS A 129 3.91 -6.58 -13.36
C HIS A 129 3.84 -7.08 -14.81
N VAL A 130 3.40 -8.34 -15.00
CA VAL A 130 3.14 -8.92 -16.32
C VAL A 130 1.98 -8.18 -17.00
N LEU A 131 0.89 -7.93 -16.27
CA LEU A 131 -0.22 -7.13 -16.78
C LEU A 131 0.23 -5.72 -17.18
N ALA A 132 1.03 -5.06 -16.34
CA ALA A 132 1.55 -3.73 -16.63
C ALA A 132 2.41 -3.72 -17.91
N ALA A 133 3.30 -4.70 -18.09
CA ALA A 133 4.12 -4.84 -19.30
C ALA A 133 3.26 -5.07 -20.56
N LEU A 134 2.27 -5.96 -20.46
CA LEU A 134 1.31 -6.26 -21.53
C LEU A 134 0.51 -5.01 -21.95
N LEU A 135 0.04 -4.22 -20.98
CA LEU A 135 -0.71 -2.99 -21.25
C LEU A 135 0.16 -1.84 -21.76
N ALA A 136 1.45 -1.81 -21.39
CA ALA A 136 2.42 -0.83 -21.88
C ALA A 136 2.78 -1.08 -23.36
N SER A 137 2.90 -2.34 -23.75
CA SER A 137 3.25 -2.76 -25.11
C SER A 137 2.23 -3.79 -25.65
N PRO A 138 0.97 -3.40 -25.87
CA PRO A 138 -0.08 -4.34 -26.26
C PRO A 138 0.17 -4.91 -27.66
N THR A 139 -0.16 -6.17 -27.88
CA THR A 139 -0.13 -6.78 -29.22
C THR A 139 -1.30 -6.27 -30.07
N GLU A 140 -1.27 -6.51 -31.39
CA GLU A 140 -2.36 -6.12 -32.28
C GLU A 140 -3.70 -6.75 -31.86
N ALA A 141 -3.68 -8.02 -31.47
CA ALA A 141 -4.86 -8.73 -30.96
C ALA A 141 -5.42 -8.06 -29.70
N MET A 142 -4.55 -7.63 -28.78
CA MET A 142 -4.95 -6.90 -27.57
C MET A 142 -5.54 -5.53 -27.91
N ARG A 143 -4.90 -4.76 -28.81
CA ARG A 143 -5.43 -3.45 -29.25
C ARG A 143 -6.84 -3.58 -29.85
N ALA A 144 -7.07 -4.61 -30.65
CA ALA A 144 -8.36 -4.88 -31.27
C ALA A 144 -9.47 -5.30 -30.27
N VAL A 145 -9.10 -5.75 -29.07
CA VAL A 145 -10.04 -6.12 -27.99
C VAL A 145 -10.25 -4.96 -27.02
N LEU A 146 -9.17 -4.27 -26.65
CA LEU A 146 -9.18 -3.27 -25.59
C LEU A 146 -9.63 -1.89 -26.08
N GLY A 147 -9.37 -1.53 -27.35
CA GLY A 147 -9.81 -0.25 -27.93
C GLY A 147 -9.50 0.94 -27.03
N ASP A 148 -10.54 1.72 -26.69
CA ASP A 148 -10.47 2.91 -25.83
C ASP A 148 -9.97 2.61 -24.40
N ALA A 149 -10.07 1.36 -23.92
CA ALA A 149 -9.54 0.96 -22.61
C ALA A 149 -8.00 1.02 -22.55
N LEU A 150 -7.30 1.08 -23.69
CA LEU A 150 -5.87 1.39 -23.75
C LEU A 150 -5.57 2.90 -23.64
N ALA A 151 -6.52 3.74 -24.05
CA ALA A 151 -6.43 5.20 -23.92
C ALA A 151 -6.89 5.68 -22.53
N ALA A 152 -7.68 4.85 -21.82
CA ALA A 152 -7.92 5.02 -20.41
C ALA A 152 -6.56 5.03 -19.69
N LYS A 153 -6.18 6.21 -19.20
CA LYS A 153 -4.95 6.43 -18.42
C LYS A 153 -4.87 5.29 -17.40
N ALA A 154 -3.75 4.58 -17.39
CA ALA A 154 -3.41 3.68 -16.29
C ALA A 154 -3.84 4.36 -14.98
N PRO A 155 -4.51 3.66 -14.03
CA PRO A 155 -4.80 4.25 -12.73
C PRO A 155 -3.48 4.87 -12.29
N LYS A 156 -3.49 6.19 -12.08
CA LYS A 156 -2.28 6.99 -11.81
C LYS A 156 -1.47 6.14 -10.82
N ARG A 157 -0.28 5.68 -11.24
CA ARG A 157 0.64 4.99 -10.33
C ARG A 157 0.67 5.90 -9.11
N SER A 158 0.24 5.38 -7.96
CA SER A 158 0.16 6.21 -6.77
C SER A 158 1.47 6.96 -6.66
N GLU A 159 1.41 8.25 -6.39
CA GLU A 159 2.63 9.03 -6.15
C GLU A 159 3.38 8.47 -4.92
N MET A 160 2.73 7.57 -4.15
CA MET A 160 3.25 6.92 -2.96
C MET A 160 2.86 5.42 -2.88
N PRO A 161 3.43 4.53 -3.71
CA PRO A 161 3.12 3.10 -3.71
C PRO A 161 3.32 2.38 -2.36
N LEU A 162 4.35 2.72 -1.57
CA LEU A 162 4.59 2.00 -0.29
C LEU A 162 3.58 2.42 0.78
N LEU A 163 3.23 3.71 0.86
CA LEU A 163 2.21 4.22 1.77
C LEU A 163 0.83 3.69 1.43
N ASP A 164 0.50 3.50 0.15
CA ASP A 164 -0.78 2.91 -0.24
C ASP A 164 -0.83 1.40 0.02
N GLN A 165 0.32 0.70 -0.08
CA GLN A 165 0.40 -0.73 0.18
C GLN A 165 0.42 -1.07 1.69
N PHE A 166 1.16 -0.30 2.48
CA PHE A 166 1.41 -0.63 3.90
C PHE A 166 0.76 0.36 4.87
N GLY A 167 0.44 1.57 4.44
CA GLY A 167 -0.23 2.57 5.26
C GLY A 167 -1.75 2.49 5.16
N GLN A 168 -2.43 3.10 6.13
CA GLN A 168 -3.88 3.27 6.11
C GLN A 168 -4.24 4.75 6.09
N ASP A 169 -4.90 5.21 5.03
CA ASP A 169 -5.33 6.61 4.90
C ASP A 169 -6.58 6.89 5.75
N LEU A 170 -6.37 7.53 6.90
CA LEU A 170 -7.44 7.82 7.86
C LEU A 170 -8.40 8.90 7.34
N VAL A 171 -7.92 9.86 6.54
CA VAL A 171 -8.76 10.93 5.99
C VAL A 171 -9.68 10.36 4.93
N ARG A 172 -9.16 9.47 4.06
CA ARG A 172 -9.97 8.74 3.08
C ARG A 172 -11.00 7.85 3.77
N LEU A 173 -10.62 7.11 4.81
CA LEU A 173 -11.57 6.30 5.57
C LEU A 173 -12.66 7.14 6.24
N ALA A 174 -12.32 8.34 6.72
CA ALA A 174 -13.29 9.26 7.28
C ALA A 174 -14.26 9.79 6.21
N ALA A 175 -13.74 10.18 5.03
CA ALA A 175 -14.55 10.62 3.90
C ALA A 175 -15.51 9.51 3.40
N ASP A 176 -15.06 8.26 3.42
CA ASP A 176 -15.86 7.07 3.08
C ASP A 176 -16.86 6.67 4.19
N GLY A 177 -16.85 7.32 5.36
CA GLY A 177 -17.68 6.95 6.52
C GLY A 177 -17.29 5.63 7.19
N LYS A 178 -16.09 5.11 6.89
CA LYS A 178 -15.56 3.84 7.43
C LYS A 178 -14.72 4.03 8.69
N LEU A 179 -14.25 5.25 8.95
CA LEU A 179 -13.55 5.57 10.19
C LEU A 179 -14.57 5.74 11.32
N ALA A 180 -14.40 5.01 12.42
CA ALA A 180 -15.30 5.07 13.56
C ALA A 180 -15.53 6.52 14.04
N ALA A 181 -16.79 6.89 14.24
CA ALA A 181 -17.14 8.20 14.76
C ALA A 181 -16.67 8.31 16.22
N VAL A 182 -15.72 9.21 16.48
CA VAL A 182 -15.24 9.52 17.83
C VAL A 182 -15.70 10.94 18.15
N LEU A 183 -16.86 11.04 18.82
CA LEU A 183 -17.45 12.33 19.22
C LEU A 183 -16.71 13.01 20.39
N GLU A 184 -15.82 12.27 21.05
CA GLU A 184 -15.00 12.79 22.14
C GLU A 184 -13.68 13.37 21.61
N ARG A 185 -13.04 14.25 22.40
CA ARG A 185 -11.68 14.79 22.12
C ARG A 185 -11.56 15.84 21.01
N GLN A 186 -12.63 16.56 20.70
CA GLN A 186 -12.61 17.64 19.70
C GLN A 186 -11.63 18.78 20.04
N ALA A 187 -11.49 19.12 21.33
CA ALA A 187 -10.57 20.18 21.77
C ALA A 187 -9.11 19.78 21.51
N GLU A 188 -8.75 18.55 21.87
CA GLU A 188 -7.44 17.95 21.61
C GLU A 188 -7.17 17.85 20.10
N SER A 189 -8.14 17.37 19.33
CA SER A 189 -8.03 17.28 17.87
C SER A 189 -7.79 18.65 17.22
N ASN A 190 -8.57 19.66 17.62
CA ASN A 190 -8.40 21.03 17.13
C ASN A 190 -7.00 21.59 17.49
N ASN A 191 -6.48 21.25 18.67
CA ASN A 191 -5.12 21.62 19.06
C ASN A 191 -4.08 20.92 18.19
N LEU A 192 -4.21 19.60 17.99
CA LEU A 192 -3.32 18.83 17.11
C LEU A 192 -3.27 19.43 15.69
N LEU A 193 -4.42 19.74 15.10
CA LEU A 193 -4.50 20.35 13.77
C LEU A 193 -3.85 21.73 13.72
N ARG A 194 -3.98 22.54 14.77
CA ARG A 194 -3.29 23.83 14.88
C ARG A 194 -1.77 23.66 14.95
N LEU A 195 -1.29 22.69 15.73
CA LEU A 195 0.13 22.40 15.86
C LEU A 195 0.71 21.90 14.52
N LEU A 196 0.01 21.01 13.82
CA LEU A 196 0.43 20.49 12.50
C LEU A 196 0.43 21.57 11.40
N ALA A 197 -0.33 22.66 11.57
CA ALA A 197 -0.38 23.77 10.62
C ALA A 197 0.82 24.74 10.75
N ASP A 198 1.64 24.64 11.81
CA ASP A 198 2.80 25.51 12.04
C ASP A 198 3.92 25.23 11.02
N PRO A 199 4.33 26.21 10.19
CA PRO A 199 5.42 26.03 9.24
C PRO A 199 6.79 25.76 9.89
N LYS A 200 7.00 26.20 11.13
CA LYS A 200 8.31 26.15 11.79
C LYS A 200 8.61 24.78 12.39
N ARG A 201 7.56 24.06 12.79
CA ARG A 201 7.66 22.75 13.45
C ARG A 201 6.62 21.82 12.85
N SER A 202 7.08 20.98 11.93
CA SER A 202 6.18 20.11 11.18
C SER A 202 5.61 19.00 12.04
N SER A 203 6.38 18.43 12.99
CA SER A 203 5.97 17.21 13.69
C SER A 203 5.35 17.47 15.07
N VAL A 204 4.47 16.56 15.51
CA VAL A 204 3.84 16.61 16.84
C VAL A 204 4.08 15.30 17.59
N VAL A 205 4.49 15.39 18.86
CA VAL A 205 4.60 14.28 19.79
C VAL A 205 3.38 14.29 20.72
N LEU A 206 2.53 13.27 20.58
CA LEU A 206 1.42 12.99 21.48
C LEU A 206 1.92 12.18 22.67
N VAL A 207 1.82 12.74 23.87
CA VAL A 207 2.27 12.11 25.11
C VAL A 207 1.09 11.62 25.92
N THR A 208 0.96 10.30 26.10
CA THR A 208 -0.10 9.64 26.88
C THR A 208 0.28 8.20 27.21
N ASN A 209 -0.24 7.64 28.32
CA ASN A 209 -0.08 6.22 28.62
C ASN A 209 -1.17 5.36 27.95
N SER A 210 -2.16 5.97 27.29
CA SER A 210 -3.23 5.29 26.56
C SER A 210 -3.08 5.48 25.05
N ASP A 211 -2.60 4.44 24.36
CA ASP A 211 -2.51 4.45 22.89
C ASP A 211 -3.88 4.65 22.22
N HIS A 212 -4.93 4.14 22.86
CA HIS A 212 -6.31 4.35 22.43
C HIS A 212 -6.68 5.85 22.40
N ASN A 213 -6.29 6.61 23.42
CA ASN A 213 -6.56 8.04 23.49
C ASN A 213 -5.81 8.80 22.39
N ALA A 214 -4.54 8.46 22.15
CA ALA A 214 -3.77 9.05 21.07
C ALA A 214 -4.40 8.78 19.69
N ARG A 215 -4.79 7.53 19.41
CA ARG A 215 -5.44 7.15 18.16
C ARG A 215 -6.79 7.83 17.98
N SER A 216 -7.57 7.97 19.05
CA SER A 216 -8.86 8.67 19.05
C SER A 216 -8.71 10.14 18.62
N VAL A 217 -7.75 10.86 19.19
CA VAL A 217 -7.46 12.26 18.82
C VAL A 217 -7.08 12.36 17.33
N VAL A 218 -6.25 11.45 16.82
CA VAL A 218 -5.84 11.44 15.41
C VAL A 218 -7.02 11.09 14.49
N ALA A 219 -7.89 10.17 14.88
CA ALA A 219 -9.08 9.82 14.11
C ALA A 219 -10.06 11.00 13.99
N THR A 220 -10.33 11.71 15.09
CA THR A 220 -11.15 12.94 15.08
C THR A 220 -10.50 14.02 14.22
N ALA A 221 -9.16 14.14 14.24
CA ALA A 221 -8.44 15.08 13.37
C ALA A 221 -8.58 14.73 11.88
N ALA A 222 -8.53 13.44 11.54
CA ALA A 222 -8.75 12.98 10.17
C ALA A 222 -10.18 13.27 9.68
N GLN A 223 -11.18 13.13 10.55
CA GLN A 223 -12.58 13.50 10.28
C GLN A 223 -12.72 14.99 9.99
N ALA A 224 -12.11 15.86 10.82
CA ALA A 224 -12.14 17.30 10.61
C ALA A 224 -11.45 17.75 9.31
N ILE A 225 -10.40 17.03 8.86
CA ILE A 225 -9.79 17.27 7.55
C ILE A 225 -10.75 16.87 6.43
N ALA A 226 -11.37 15.69 6.53
CA ALA A 226 -12.32 15.18 5.53
C ALA A 226 -13.56 16.08 5.41
N SER A 227 -14.08 16.62 6.52
CA SER A 227 -15.22 17.56 6.55
C SER A 227 -14.85 19.00 6.16
N SER A 228 -13.59 19.28 5.81
CA SER A 228 -13.08 20.63 5.51
C SER A 228 -13.20 21.64 6.67
N GLU A 229 -13.32 21.15 7.91
CA GLU A 229 -13.36 21.94 9.15
C GLU A 229 -11.95 22.21 9.72
N ALA A 230 -10.91 21.58 9.16
CA ALA A 230 -9.53 21.80 9.54
C ALA A 230 -9.00 23.20 9.13
N PRO A 231 -7.92 23.70 9.79
CA PRO A 231 -7.24 24.92 9.40
C PRO A 231 -6.84 24.91 7.92
N ALA A 232 -6.76 26.08 7.27
CA ALA A 232 -6.55 26.19 5.82
C ALA A 232 -5.35 25.38 5.29
N ARG A 233 -4.25 25.33 6.05
CA ARG A 233 -3.04 24.54 5.70
C ARG A 233 -3.20 23.04 5.82
N MET A 234 -4.19 22.56 6.56
CA MET A 234 -4.48 21.15 6.74
C MET A 234 -5.55 20.64 5.75
N LYS A 235 -6.21 21.54 5.01
CA LYS A 235 -7.19 21.15 3.99
C LYS A 235 -6.52 20.39 2.86
N GLY A 236 -7.11 19.27 2.44
CA GLY A 236 -6.58 18.42 1.38
C GLY A 236 -5.36 17.58 1.78
N ARG A 237 -4.90 17.65 3.03
CA ARG A 237 -3.81 16.81 3.52
C ARG A 237 -4.31 15.41 3.88
N ARG A 238 -3.39 14.44 3.87
CA ARG A 238 -3.65 13.05 4.25
C ARG A 238 -3.04 12.77 5.63
N ILE A 239 -3.71 11.97 6.44
CA ILE A 239 -3.11 11.35 7.63
C ILE A 239 -3.02 9.85 7.35
N VAL A 240 -1.78 9.35 7.21
CA VAL A 240 -1.53 7.94 6.89
C VAL A 240 -0.99 7.22 8.12
N ASP A 241 -1.68 6.19 8.59
CA ASP A 241 -1.25 5.36 9.72
C ASP A 241 -0.31 4.24 9.25
N ALA A 242 0.98 4.36 9.59
CA ALA A 242 1.99 3.33 9.33
C ALA A 242 2.05 2.25 10.43
N SER A 243 1.29 2.41 11.52
CA SER A 243 1.26 1.46 12.63
C SER A 243 0.33 0.27 12.42
N ALA A 244 -0.62 0.38 11.47
CA ALA A 244 -1.46 -0.73 11.03
C ALA A 244 -0.64 -1.84 10.32
N ALA A 245 0.59 -1.53 9.89
CA ALA A 245 1.41 -2.37 9.04
C ALA A 245 2.24 -3.44 9.76
N LYS A 246 2.18 -3.56 11.09
CA LYS A 246 3.01 -4.52 11.85
C LYS A 246 2.41 -5.92 11.75
N PRO A 247 2.91 -6.80 10.86
CA PRO A 247 2.36 -8.14 10.73
C PRO A 247 2.71 -8.92 11.99
N SER A 248 1.79 -9.76 12.46
CA SER A 248 2.05 -10.66 13.58
C SER A 248 3.25 -11.55 13.26
N GLY A 249 4.30 -11.52 14.10
CA GLY A 249 5.49 -12.36 13.96
C GLY A 249 6.68 -11.75 13.20
N SER A 250 6.59 -10.52 12.68
CA SER A 250 7.73 -9.87 12.02
C SER A 250 8.85 -9.48 12.98
N LYS A 251 10.10 -9.62 12.54
CA LYS A 251 11.28 -9.22 13.34
C LYS A 251 11.33 -7.70 13.43
N LEU A 252 11.75 -7.17 14.60
CA LEU A 252 11.86 -5.73 14.82
C LEU A 252 12.69 -5.02 13.73
N ALA A 253 13.78 -5.64 13.28
CA ALA A 253 14.64 -5.09 12.23
C ALA A 253 13.90 -4.88 10.89
N GLU A 254 13.09 -5.85 10.45
CA GLU A 254 12.31 -5.76 9.22
C GLU A 254 11.26 -4.66 9.30
N VAL A 255 10.61 -4.51 10.47
CA VAL A 255 9.61 -3.45 10.67
C VAL A 255 10.26 -2.06 10.67
N LEU A 256 11.46 -1.93 11.26
CA LEU A 256 12.20 -0.66 11.24
C LEU A 256 12.69 -0.30 9.84
N GLU A 257 13.18 -1.28 9.06
CA GLU A 257 13.58 -1.05 7.67
C GLU A 257 12.40 -0.57 6.84
N ARG A 258 11.24 -1.23 6.96
CA ARG A 258 10.01 -0.82 6.28
C ARG A 258 9.58 0.58 6.69
N LEU A 259 9.56 0.89 7.99
CA LEU A 259 9.22 2.24 8.46
C LEU A 259 10.19 3.29 7.89
N GLY A 260 11.47 2.97 7.77
CA GLY A 260 12.46 3.84 7.11
C GLY A 260 12.10 4.14 5.65
N LYS A 261 11.67 3.13 4.89
CA LYS A 261 11.21 3.31 3.50
C LYS A 261 9.94 4.18 3.43
N LEU A 262 8.97 3.95 4.31
CA LEU A 262 7.74 4.76 4.40
C LEU A 262 8.03 6.22 4.78
N LEU A 263 8.96 6.45 5.70
CA LEU A 263 9.40 7.81 6.07
C LEU A 263 10.08 8.52 4.90
N GLY A 264 10.87 7.81 4.09
CA GLY A 264 11.50 8.36 2.88
C GLY A 264 10.49 8.74 1.80
N GLU A 265 9.48 7.91 1.57
CA GLU A 265 8.40 8.20 0.63
C GLU A 265 7.53 9.37 1.12
N ALA A 266 7.13 9.36 2.40
CA ALA A 266 6.37 10.46 3.01
C ALA A 266 7.12 11.79 2.97
N ALA A 267 8.45 11.77 3.05
CA ALA A 267 9.28 12.97 2.94
C ALA A 267 9.24 13.63 1.55
N SER A 268 8.77 12.90 0.52
CA SER A 268 8.63 13.42 -0.84
C SER A 268 7.23 14.00 -1.11
N ALA A 269 6.31 13.88 -0.14
CA ALA A 269 4.90 14.25 -0.26
C ALA A 269 4.49 15.23 0.86
N GLU A 270 4.51 16.53 0.56
CA GLU A 270 4.21 17.59 1.54
C GLU A 270 2.78 17.50 2.11
N GLU A 271 1.85 16.94 1.34
CA GLU A 271 0.46 16.75 1.75
C GLU A 271 0.27 15.61 2.77
N VAL A 272 1.29 14.77 3.01
CA VAL A 272 1.19 13.63 3.93
C VAL A 272 1.67 13.98 5.33
N VAL A 273 0.85 13.57 6.31
CA VAL A 273 1.22 13.48 7.72
C VAL A 273 1.27 12.00 8.11
N LEU A 274 2.44 11.51 8.51
CA LEU A 274 2.62 10.11 8.86
C LEU A 274 2.35 9.88 10.36
N LEU A 275 1.36 9.06 10.71
CA LEU A 275 1.19 8.55 12.06
C LEU A 275 2.09 7.33 12.26
N VAL A 276 3.04 7.44 13.18
CA VAL A 276 4.05 6.41 13.42
C VAL A 276 3.68 5.50 14.62
N PRO A 277 4.27 4.28 14.70
CA PRO A 277 4.13 3.41 15.87
C PRO A 277 4.47 4.11 17.19
N ALA A 278 3.86 3.66 18.29
CA ALA A 278 4.12 4.20 19.62
C ALA A 278 5.57 3.94 20.06
N ILE A 279 6.20 4.99 20.58
CA ILE A 279 7.51 4.94 21.20
C ILE A 279 7.32 4.58 22.67
N GLU A 280 7.67 3.35 23.01
CA GLU A 280 7.60 2.84 24.38
C GLU A 280 9.00 2.70 24.99
N ALA A 281 9.11 3.03 26.28
CA ALA A 281 10.32 2.81 27.04
C ALA A 281 10.42 1.33 27.51
N PRO A 282 11.52 0.62 27.22
CA PRO A 282 11.76 -0.71 27.76
C PRO A 282 11.91 -0.65 29.29
N ALA A 283 11.75 -1.81 29.91
CA ALA A 283 11.91 -1.98 31.35
C ALA A 283 13.30 -1.54 31.82
N ASN A 284 14.34 -1.78 31.01
CA ASN A 284 15.71 -1.36 31.31
C ASN A 284 15.91 0.14 31.02
N PRO A 285 16.24 0.99 32.03
CA PRO A 285 16.42 2.43 31.84
C PRO A 285 17.58 2.82 30.92
N ASN A 286 18.57 1.95 30.74
CA ASN A 286 19.78 2.23 29.96
C ASN A 286 19.64 1.85 28.48
N GLU A 287 18.58 1.16 28.10
CA GLU A 287 18.34 0.71 26.74
C GLU A 287 17.73 1.84 25.90
N ARG A 288 18.25 2.08 24.70
CA ARG A 288 17.70 3.06 23.75
C ARG A 288 16.63 2.40 22.89
N SER A 289 15.58 3.14 22.53
CA SER A 289 14.58 2.65 21.58
C SER A 289 15.05 2.83 20.14
N PRO A 290 15.14 1.74 19.35
CA PRO A 290 15.42 1.82 17.91
C PRO A 290 14.40 2.68 17.15
N TRP A 291 13.15 2.77 17.64
CA TRP A 291 12.12 3.62 17.07
C TRP A 291 12.44 5.10 17.24
N ALA A 292 12.86 5.50 18.45
CA ALA A 292 13.20 6.89 18.75
C ALA A 292 14.39 7.35 17.91
N ASP A 293 15.40 6.49 17.72
CA ASP A 293 16.59 6.79 16.92
C ASP A 293 16.27 6.91 15.42
N LEU A 294 15.44 6.01 14.87
CA LEU A 294 15.00 6.08 13.47
C LEU A 294 14.20 7.36 13.20
N LEU A 295 13.19 7.64 14.03
CA LEU A 295 12.34 8.83 13.87
C LEU A 295 13.13 10.13 14.01
N LYS A 296 14.07 10.18 14.95
CA LYS A 296 14.95 11.33 15.13
C LYS A 296 15.72 11.64 13.83
N LYS A 297 16.32 10.62 13.19
CA LYS A 297 17.06 10.80 11.93
C LYS A 297 16.18 11.38 10.82
N SER A 298 14.95 10.89 10.71
CA SER A 298 14.01 11.37 9.69
C SER A 298 13.52 12.80 9.97
N ILE A 299 13.30 13.14 11.23
CA ILE A 299 12.81 14.46 11.65
C ILE A 299 13.89 15.55 11.57
N ASP A 300 15.16 15.22 11.86
CA ASP A 300 16.29 16.16 11.77
C ASP A 300 16.46 16.71 10.34
N GLY A 301 16.19 15.88 9.34
CA GLY A 301 16.18 16.27 7.94
C GLY A 301 15.08 17.28 7.57
N GLY A 302 14.07 17.46 8.44
CA GLY A 302 13.00 18.45 8.27
C GLY A 302 12.02 18.18 7.11
N SER A 303 12.21 17.10 6.37
CA SER A 303 11.45 16.79 5.15
C SER A 303 10.17 15.99 5.40
N VAL A 304 10.04 15.35 6.56
CA VAL A 304 8.85 14.55 6.90
C VAL A 304 8.04 15.19 8.02
N GLN A 305 6.71 15.15 7.89
CA GLN A 305 5.79 15.56 8.93
C GLN A 305 5.17 14.34 9.60
N CYS A 306 5.41 14.18 10.89
CA CYS A 306 4.97 13.00 11.64
C CYS A 306 4.10 13.36 12.85
N ILE A 307 3.17 12.47 13.18
CA ILE A 307 2.52 12.38 14.49
C ILE A 307 3.17 11.20 15.23
N CYS A 308 4.00 11.51 16.22
CA CYS A 308 4.68 10.52 17.05
C CYS A 308 3.88 10.28 18.34
N ARG A 309 3.59 9.03 18.65
CA ARG A 309 2.98 8.66 19.94
C ARG A 309 4.08 8.23 20.89
N ALA A 310 4.05 8.72 22.12
CA ALA A 310 5.02 8.33 23.14
C ALA A 310 4.33 8.17 24.49
N ASN A 311 4.72 7.13 25.22
CA ASN A 311 4.33 7.05 26.63
C ASN A 311 5.13 8.07 27.47
N VAL A 312 4.63 8.37 28.67
CA VAL A 312 5.21 9.41 29.53
C VAL A 312 6.67 9.10 29.85
N THR A 313 6.97 7.82 30.10
CA THR A 313 8.33 7.35 30.40
C THR A 313 9.29 7.56 29.23
N ALA A 314 8.89 7.22 28.00
CA ALA A 314 9.69 7.42 26.80
C ALA A 314 9.93 8.91 26.51
N TYR A 315 8.90 9.73 26.72
CA TYR A 315 9.01 11.17 26.57
C TYR A 315 10.05 11.76 27.54
N GLU A 316 9.94 11.48 28.84
CA GLU A 316 10.85 12.00 29.86
C GLU A 316 12.30 11.51 29.68
N ARG A 317 12.48 10.25 29.26
CA ARG A 317 13.81 9.64 29.11
C ARG A 317 14.54 10.08 27.85
N TRP A 318 13.85 10.13 26.70
CA TRP A 318 14.53 10.28 25.41
C TRP A 318 14.13 11.53 24.63
N ILE A 319 12.85 11.88 24.58
CA ILE A 319 12.35 12.96 23.72
C ILE A 319 12.61 14.33 24.35
N LYS A 320 12.24 14.51 25.63
CA LYS A 320 12.35 15.78 26.36
C LYS A 320 13.79 16.29 26.52
N LYS A 321 14.78 15.40 26.48
CA LYS A 321 16.19 15.75 26.67
C LYS A 321 16.92 16.04 25.37
N ASP A 322 16.37 15.63 24.23
CA ASP A 322 17.04 15.70 22.94
C ASP A 322 16.80 17.03 22.20
N HIS A 323 17.83 17.56 21.58
CA HIS A 323 17.79 18.87 20.91
C HIS A 323 17.05 18.84 19.56
N VAL A 324 17.11 17.72 18.84
CA VAL A 324 16.44 17.56 17.53
C VAL A 324 14.94 17.58 17.72
N TRP A 325 14.44 16.76 18.64
CA TRP A 325 13.01 16.72 18.98
C TRP A 325 12.49 18.09 19.41
N LYS A 326 13.21 18.81 20.27
CA LYS A 326 12.83 20.17 20.70
C LYS A 326 12.78 21.19 19.57
N LYS A 327 13.62 21.03 18.56
CA LYS A 327 13.74 21.97 17.45
C LYS A 327 12.67 21.71 16.38
N HIS A 328 12.38 20.45 16.09
CA HIS A 328 11.55 20.05 14.95
C HIS A 328 10.14 19.57 15.32
N ALA A 329 9.90 19.24 16.59
CA ALA A 329 8.60 18.76 17.06
C ALA A 329 7.98 19.66 18.14
N GLN A 330 6.65 19.66 18.16
CA GLN A 330 5.84 20.21 19.24
C GLN A 330 5.32 19.08 20.13
N VAL A 331 5.09 19.35 21.40
CA VAL A 331 4.63 18.33 22.36
C VAL A 331 3.20 18.66 22.76
N MET A 332 2.34 17.65 22.71
CA MET A 332 0.95 17.73 23.14
C MET A 332 0.67 16.60 24.12
N TRP A 333 0.28 16.97 25.33
CA TRP A 333 -0.16 16.00 26.34
C TRP A 333 -1.63 15.67 26.12
N ILE A 334 -1.96 14.38 26.21
CA ILE A 334 -3.35 13.93 26.16
C ILE A 334 -3.70 13.37 27.54
N GLU A 335 -4.70 13.97 28.17
CA GLU A 335 -5.18 13.56 29.48
C GLU A 335 -5.88 12.19 29.40
N ASP A 336 -5.46 11.28 30.27
CA ASP A 336 -6.19 10.04 30.53
C ASP A 336 -7.45 10.40 31.32
N ARG A 337 -8.57 10.58 30.62
CA ARG A 337 -9.87 10.60 31.29
C ARG A 337 -10.19 9.18 31.70
N ALA A 338 -10.47 8.96 32.97
CA ALA A 338 -11.07 7.70 33.41
C ALA A 338 -12.39 7.53 32.66
N ALA A 339 -12.58 6.40 31.99
CA ALA A 339 -13.87 6.07 31.38
C ALA A 339 -14.94 6.04 32.49
N GLY A 340 -15.79 7.06 32.55
CA GLY A 340 -16.93 7.12 33.47
C GLY A 340 -17.07 8.34 34.39
N GLU A 341 -16.22 9.36 34.33
CA GLU A 341 -16.48 10.60 35.08
C GLU A 341 -17.55 11.46 34.37
N ILE A 342 -18.77 11.40 34.88
CA ILE A 342 -19.80 12.40 34.64
C ILE A 342 -19.27 13.73 35.20
N PRO A 343 -19.25 14.83 34.43
CA PRO A 343 -18.82 16.14 34.91
C PRO A 343 -19.61 16.55 36.15
N TRP A 344 -18.94 17.13 37.15
CA TRP A 344 -19.51 17.63 38.40
C TRP A 344 -20.51 18.80 38.23
N GLU A 345 -20.82 19.19 36.99
CA GLU A 345 -21.78 20.24 36.63
C GLU A 345 -23.15 19.68 36.16
N LEU A 346 -23.47 18.43 36.51
CA LEU A 346 -24.83 17.84 36.44
C LEU A 346 -25.31 17.43 37.84
#